data_AF-A0A525JE00-F1
#
_entry.id   AF-A0A525JE00-F1
#
_cell.length_a   1.000
_cell.length_b   1.000
_cell.length_c   1.000
_cell.angle_alpha   90.00
_cell.angle_beta   90.00
_cell.angle_gamma   90.00
#
_symmetry.space_group_name_H-M   'P 1'
#
loop_
_entity.id
_entity.type
_entity.pdbx_description
1 polymer ?
#
loop_
_entity_poly.entity_id
_entity_poly.type
_entity_poly.pdbx_seq_one_letter_code
_entity_poly.pdbx_strand_id
1 'polypeptide(L)'
;MSDLMIATIQPRHELLWRAAQDGNWDFAAYELGNLHGAFGRIGRAHPTEHDISFPNMIASVTEQPFKELESAIRSKDSPAFDKAYADLTDACNSCHQALNHGVIEIRAPNRTSASDLNTNSASRN
;
A
#
# COMPACT_ATOMS: atom_id res chain seq x y z
N MET A 1 -1.83 2.42 -16.08
CA MET A 1 -1.31 2.33 -14.70
C MET A 1 -2.36 2.70 -13.66
N SER A 2 -3.00 3.88 -13.74
CA SER A 2 -3.98 4.35 -12.75
C SER A 2 -5.14 3.38 -12.47
N ASP A 3 -5.75 2.80 -13.51
CA ASP A 3 -6.84 1.83 -13.33
C ASP A 3 -6.41 0.61 -12.51
N LEU A 4 -5.18 0.14 -12.70
CA LEU A 4 -4.66 -0.99 -11.93
C LEU A 4 -4.33 -0.58 -10.48
N MET A 5 -3.85 0.65 -10.25
CA MET A 5 -3.62 1.16 -8.90
C MET A 5 -4.94 1.23 -8.12
N ILE A 6 -5.97 1.85 -8.70
CA ILE A 6 -7.27 2.02 -8.06
C ILE A 6 -8.01 0.69 -7.93
N ALA A 7 -8.03 -0.14 -8.98
CA ALA A 7 -8.83 -1.37 -8.96
C ALA A 7 -8.17 -2.54 -8.23
N THR A 8 -6.84 -2.50 -8.00
CA THR A 8 -6.12 -3.67 -7.48
C THR A 8 -5.18 -3.42 -6.32
N ILE A 9 -4.57 -2.23 -6.20
CA ILE A 9 -3.63 -1.92 -5.11
C ILE A 9 -4.38 -1.32 -3.94
N GLN A 10 -5.10 -0.22 -4.19
CA GLN A 10 -5.83 0.53 -3.19
C GLN A 10 -6.80 -0.33 -2.34
N PRO A 11 -7.75 -1.08 -2.93
CA PRO A 11 -8.69 -1.87 -2.13
C PRO A 11 -8.01 -2.96 -1.30
N ARG A 12 -6.85 -3.47 -1.75
CA ARG A 12 -6.10 -4.49 -1.00
C ARG A 12 -5.33 -3.90 0.16
N HIS A 13 -4.78 -2.69 -0.02
CA HIS A 13 -4.17 -1.92 1.04
C HIS A 13 -5.20 -1.57 2.14
N GLU A 14 -6.42 -1.20 1.77
CA GLU A 14 -7.53 -0.98 2.70
C GLU A 14 -7.95 -2.26 3.44
N LEU A 15 -8.16 -3.35 2.70
CA LEU A 15 -8.61 -4.64 3.26
C LEU A 15 -7.55 -5.26 4.18
N LEU A 16 -6.27 -5.14 3.85
CA LEU A 16 -5.16 -5.57 4.69
C LEU A 16 -5.22 -4.92 6.07
N TRP A 17 -5.38 -3.59 6.12
CA TRP A 17 -5.50 -2.88 7.39
C TRP A 17 -6.71 -3.34 8.18
N ARG A 18 -7.87 -3.38 7.54
CA ARG A 18 -9.12 -3.77 8.21
C ARG A 18 -9.04 -5.19 8.77
N ALA A 19 -8.48 -6.12 8.01
CA ALA A 19 -8.29 -7.49 8.45
C ALA A 19 -7.45 -7.57 9.73
N ALA A 20 -6.33 -6.84 9.80
CA ALA A 20 -5.49 -6.80 10.98
C ALA A 20 -6.18 -6.13 12.17
N GLN A 21 -6.91 -5.02 11.95
CA GLN A 21 -7.63 -4.33 13.03
C GLN A 21 -8.77 -5.16 13.62
N ASP A 22 -9.36 -6.04 12.81
CA ASP A 22 -10.39 -7.00 13.23
C ASP A 22 -9.76 -8.29 13.81
N GLY A 23 -8.42 -8.39 13.88
CA GLY A 23 -7.69 -9.57 14.36
C GLY A 23 -7.79 -10.78 13.42
N ASN A 24 -8.26 -10.59 12.19
CA ASN A 24 -8.36 -11.61 11.16
C ASN A 24 -7.01 -11.76 10.42
N TRP A 25 -6.04 -12.30 11.13
CA TRP A 25 -4.65 -12.44 10.66
C TRP A 25 -4.52 -13.32 9.41
N ASP A 26 -5.37 -14.33 9.25
CA ASP A 26 -5.36 -15.20 8.07
C ASP A 26 -5.79 -14.41 6.82
N PHE A 27 -6.82 -13.56 6.95
CA PHE A 27 -7.24 -12.68 5.86
C PHE A 27 -6.23 -11.55 5.60
N ALA A 28 -5.57 -11.05 6.65
CA ALA A 28 -4.47 -10.09 6.49
C ALA A 28 -3.30 -10.71 5.69
N ALA A 29 -2.91 -11.94 5.98
CA ALA A 29 -1.89 -12.66 5.22
C ALA A 29 -2.31 -12.86 3.74
N TYR A 30 -3.58 -13.21 3.52
CA TYR A 30 -4.16 -13.34 2.18
C TYR A 30 -4.09 -12.03 1.39
N GLU A 31 -4.51 -10.90 1.98
CA GLU A 31 -4.47 -9.60 1.29
C GLU A 31 -3.05 -9.07 1.09
N LEU A 32 -2.12 -9.29 2.03
CA LEU A 32 -0.71 -8.96 1.83
C LEU A 32 -0.13 -9.69 0.62
N GLY A 33 -0.38 -11.01 0.50
CA GLY A 33 0.05 -11.80 -0.65
C GLY A 33 -0.57 -11.32 -1.97
N ASN A 34 -1.85 -10.96 -1.96
CA ASN A 34 -2.51 -10.44 -3.16
C ASN A 34 -2.05 -9.03 -3.53
N LEU A 35 -1.76 -8.17 -2.56
CA LEU A 35 -1.20 -6.83 -2.77
C LEU A 35 0.19 -6.95 -3.41
N HIS A 36 1.05 -7.85 -2.91
CA HIS A 36 2.35 -8.16 -3.51
C HIS A 36 2.19 -8.65 -4.97
N GLY A 37 1.27 -9.59 -5.19
CA GLY A 37 0.96 -10.11 -6.52
C GLY A 37 0.42 -9.05 -7.48
N ALA A 38 -0.37 -8.09 -6.98
CA ALA A 38 -0.90 -6.98 -7.76
C ALA A 38 0.23 -6.04 -8.22
N PHE A 39 1.15 -5.65 -7.33
CA PHE A 39 2.34 -4.90 -7.70
C PHE A 39 3.17 -5.62 -8.77
N GLY A 40 3.37 -6.94 -8.63
CA GLY A 40 4.06 -7.74 -9.64
C GLY A 40 3.34 -7.74 -11.01
N ARG A 41 2.00 -7.74 -11.04
CA ARG A 41 1.24 -7.63 -12.30
C ARG A 41 1.38 -6.24 -12.92
N ILE A 42 1.32 -5.17 -12.13
CA ILE A 42 1.49 -3.80 -12.64
C ILE A 42 2.90 -3.62 -13.20
N GLY A 43 3.94 -4.07 -12.49
CA GLY A 43 5.32 -4.01 -12.98
C GLY A 43 5.53 -4.76 -14.30
N ARG A 44 4.82 -5.86 -14.54
CA ARG A 44 4.85 -6.56 -15.84
C ARG A 44 4.08 -5.84 -16.94
N ALA A 45 2.93 -5.23 -16.61
CA ALA A 45 2.10 -4.50 -17.56
C ALA A 45 2.72 -3.14 -17.96
N HIS A 46 3.48 -2.55 -17.05
CA HIS A 46 4.18 -1.27 -17.21
C HIS A 46 5.65 -1.46 -16.80
N PRO A 47 6.50 -2.06 -17.65
CA PRO A 47 7.87 -2.40 -17.30
C PRO A 47 8.80 -1.18 -17.15
N THR A 48 8.43 -0.06 -17.75
CA THR A 48 9.19 1.19 -17.72
C THR A 48 8.31 2.38 -17.36
N GLU A 49 8.88 3.33 -16.63
CA GLU A 49 8.30 4.63 -16.30
C GLU A 49 9.43 5.67 -16.43
N HIS A 50 9.30 6.65 -17.33
CA HIS A 50 10.37 7.62 -17.65
C HIS A 50 11.75 6.97 -17.92
N ASP A 51 11.79 5.91 -18.73
CA ASP A 51 12.99 5.12 -19.06
C ASP A 51 13.68 4.40 -17.87
N ILE A 52 13.05 4.39 -16.69
CA ILE A 52 13.49 3.65 -15.51
C ILE A 52 12.67 2.37 -15.36
N SER A 53 13.29 1.31 -14.85
CA SER A 53 12.59 0.05 -14.56
C SER A 53 11.56 0.26 -13.44
N PHE A 54 10.28 0.23 -13.80
CA PHE A 54 9.18 0.41 -12.86
C PHE A 54 9.08 -0.74 -11.82
N PRO A 55 9.30 -2.03 -12.17
CA PRO A 55 9.43 -3.09 -11.18
C PRO A 55 10.50 -2.83 -10.11
N ASN A 56 11.66 -2.28 -10.51
CA ASN A 56 12.72 -1.96 -9.57
C ASN A 56 12.34 -0.79 -8.67
N MET A 57 11.63 0.22 -9.21
CA MET A 57 11.10 1.32 -8.41
C MET A 57 10.10 0.81 -7.36
N ILE A 58 9.15 -0.04 -7.75
CA ILE A 58 8.21 -0.69 -6.82
C ILE A 58 8.99 -1.43 -5.73
N ALA A 59 9.89 -2.34 -6.11
CA ALA A 59 10.64 -3.15 -5.15
C ALA A 59 11.43 -2.29 -4.16
N SER A 60 12.05 -1.20 -4.63
CA SER A 60 12.85 -0.30 -3.79
C SER A 60 12.07 0.36 -2.65
N VAL A 61 10.76 0.56 -2.82
CA VAL A 61 9.91 1.19 -1.80
C VAL A 61 9.07 0.17 -1.02
N THR A 62 8.74 -0.99 -1.61
CA THR A 62 7.83 -1.96 -0.97
C THR A 62 8.54 -3.13 -0.28
N GLU A 63 9.76 -3.51 -0.68
CA GLU A 63 10.34 -4.78 -0.22
C GLU A 63 10.47 -4.87 1.31
N GLN A 64 10.97 -3.82 1.96
CA GLN A 64 11.15 -3.81 3.41
C GLN A 64 9.81 -3.77 4.17
N PRO A 65 8.86 -2.86 3.88
CA PRO A 65 7.56 -2.88 4.54
C PRO A 65 6.80 -4.20 4.37
N PHE A 66 6.90 -4.86 3.21
CA PHE A 66 6.26 -6.17 3.01
C PHE A 66 6.84 -7.25 3.92
N LYS A 67 8.17 -7.30 4.10
CA LYS A 67 8.82 -8.24 5.03
C LYS A 67 8.41 -7.99 6.47
N GLU A 68 8.30 -6.73 6.86
CA GLU A 68 7.90 -6.34 8.22
C GLU A 68 6.42 -6.66 8.48
N LEU A 69 5.53 -6.38 7.53
CA LEU A 69 4.12 -6.77 7.57
C LEU A 69 3.97 -8.29 7.66
N GLU A 70 4.70 -9.06 6.85
CA GLU A 70 4.68 -10.52 6.91
C GLU A 70 5.10 -11.03 8.30
N SER A 71 6.15 -10.43 8.88
CA SER A 71 6.59 -10.76 10.23
C SER A 71 5.54 -10.45 11.29
N ALA A 72 4.97 -9.24 11.25
CA ALA A 72 3.95 -8.80 12.19
C ALA A 72 2.66 -9.63 12.10
N ILE A 73 2.22 -9.98 10.89
CA ILE A 73 1.04 -10.83 10.67
C ILE A 73 1.29 -12.24 11.22
N ARG A 74 2.47 -12.82 10.97
CA ARG A 74 2.83 -14.15 11.51
C ARG A 74 2.90 -14.17 13.03
N SER A 75 3.44 -13.12 13.66
CA SER A 75 3.51 -13.01 15.12
C SER A 75 2.23 -12.48 15.76
N LYS A 76 1.23 -12.05 14.96
CA LYS A 76 0.00 -11.41 15.42
C LYS A 76 0.27 -10.18 16.29
N ASP A 77 1.31 -9.44 15.93
CA ASP A 77 1.81 -8.28 16.66
C ASP A 77 1.18 -7.01 16.09
N SER A 78 0.08 -6.55 16.70
CA SER A 78 -0.64 -5.35 16.24
C SER A 78 0.23 -4.09 16.24
N PRO A 79 1.02 -3.77 17.30
CA PRO A 79 1.94 -2.64 17.26
C PRO A 79 2.96 -2.70 16.12
N ALA A 80 3.56 -3.86 15.87
CA ALA A 80 4.49 -4.03 14.76
C ALA A 80 3.77 -3.90 13.39
N PHE A 81 2.55 -4.41 13.29
CA PHE A 81 1.73 -4.29 12.08
C PHE A 81 1.40 -2.83 11.78
N ASP A 82 0.89 -2.07 12.78
CA ASP A 82 0.52 -0.66 12.62
C ASP A 82 1.71 0.16 12.12
N LYS A 83 2.92 -0.10 12.67
CA LYS A 83 4.15 0.54 12.20
C LYS A 83 4.47 0.16 10.75
N ALA A 84 4.54 -1.13 10.43
CA ALA A 84 4.91 -1.59 9.09
C ALA A 84 3.90 -1.17 8.02
N TYR A 85 2.62 -1.08 8.38
CA TYR A 85 1.56 -0.57 7.52
C TYR A 85 1.71 0.93 7.26
N ALA A 86 2.04 1.72 8.29
CA ALA A 86 2.34 3.14 8.12
C ALA A 86 3.59 3.34 7.23
N ASP A 87 4.64 2.54 7.44
CA ASP A 87 5.84 2.59 6.60
C ASP A 87 5.52 2.25 5.12
N LEU A 88 4.64 1.27 4.86
CA LEU A 88 4.16 0.98 3.49
C LEU A 88 3.35 2.15 2.92
N THR A 89 2.48 2.77 3.72
CA THR A 89 1.67 3.93 3.31
C THR A 89 2.57 5.10 2.91
N ASP A 90 3.61 5.38 3.68
CA ASP A 90 4.59 6.43 3.39
C ASP A 90 5.41 6.12 2.13
N ALA A 91 5.73 4.85 1.89
CA ALA A 91 6.37 4.39 0.65
C ALA A 91 5.47 4.61 -0.58
N CYS A 92 4.17 4.31 -0.46
CA CYS A 92 3.17 4.59 -1.51
C CYS A 92 3.14 6.08 -1.84
N ASN A 93 3.06 6.94 -0.82
CA ASN A 93 3.04 8.40 -0.99
C ASN A 93 4.35 8.92 -1.61
N SER A 94 5.50 8.40 -1.18
CA SER A 94 6.80 8.78 -1.73
C SER A 94 6.92 8.44 -3.22
N CYS A 95 6.43 7.25 -3.62
CA CYS A 95 6.37 6.85 -5.02
C CYS A 95 5.45 7.76 -5.85
N HIS A 96 4.25 8.08 -5.33
CA HIS A 96 3.35 9.02 -6.00
C HIS A 96 3.98 10.41 -6.15
N GLN A 97 4.67 10.93 -5.13
CA GLN A 97 5.38 12.20 -5.22
C GLN A 97 6.49 12.17 -6.28
N ALA A 98 7.32 11.13 -6.29
CA ALA A 98 8.41 10.98 -7.25
C ALA A 98 7.92 10.93 -8.72
N LEU A 99 6.70 10.44 -8.94
CA LEU A 99 6.04 10.36 -10.24
C LEU A 99 5.12 11.57 -10.55
N ASN A 100 5.24 12.68 -9.81
CA ASN A 100 4.41 13.88 -9.96
C ASN A 100 2.91 13.66 -9.75
N HIS A 101 2.55 12.65 -8.95
CA HIS A 101 1.19 12.30 -8.55
C HIS A 101 0.90 12.62 -7.08
N GLY A 102 1.59 13.60 -6.49
CA GLY A 102 1.47 13.95 -5.06
C GLY A 102 0.08 14.40 -4.58
N VAL A 103 -0.88 14.61 -5.50
CA VAL A 103 -2.29 14.78 -5.16
C VAL A 103 -2.98 13.49 -4.67
N ILE A 104 -2.34 12.34 -4.89
CA ILE A 104 -2.80 11.03 -4.42
C ILE A 104 -2.15 10.76 -3.06
N GLU A 105 -2.82 11.24 -2.02
CA GLU A 105 -2.40 11.05 -0.63
C GLU A 105 -3.13 9.85 -0.01
N ILE A 106 -2.36 8.80 0.28
CA ILE A 106 -2.81 7.61 1.01
C ILE A 106 -2.61 7.83 2.50
N ARG A 107 -3.53 7.33 3.31
CA ARG A 107 -3.49 7.34 4.78
C ARG A 107 -3.93 5.98 5.31
N ALA A 108 -3.57 5.69 6.56
CA ALA A 108 -4.23 4.58 7.25
C ALA A 108 -5.75 4.83 7.31
N PRO A 109 -6.59 3.85 6.95
CA PRO A 109 -8.02 3.95 7.16
C PRO A 109 -8.32 4.17 8.65
N ASN A 110 -9.55 4.59 8.94
CA ASN A 110 -10.05 4.62 10.31
C ASN A 110 -11.42 3.92 10.36
N ARG A 111 -11.93 3.69 11.57
CA ARG A 111 -13.20 2.95 11.71
C ARG A 111 -14.39 3.67 11.07
N THR A 112 -14.32 4.98 10.88
CA THR A 112 -15.41 5.82 10.36
C THR A 112 -15.31 6.12 8.86
N SER A 113 -14.14 5.91 8.24
CA SER A 113 -13.90 6.07 6.81
C SER A 113 -13.21 4.82 6.29
N ALA A 114 -13.94 4.08 5.46
CA ALA A 114 -13.41 2.87 4.83
C ALA A 114 -12.28 3.16 3.84
N SER A 115 -12.20 4.40 3.32
CA SER A 115 -11.21 4.73 2.30
C SER A 115 -9.86 5.15 2.89
N ASP A 116 -8.81 4.59 2.31
CA ASP A 116 -7.41 5.00 2.56
C ASP A 116 -7.02 6.26 1.79
N LEU A 117 -7.88 6.80 0.92
CA LEU A 117 -7.60 8.04 0.19
C LEU A 117 -7.94 9.26 1.05
N ASN A 118 -6.99 10.19 1.14
CA ASN A 118 -7.26 11.51 1.70
C ASN A 118 -7.93 12.42 0.65
N THR A 119 -9.26 12.47 0.67
CA THR A 119 -10.05 13.39 -0.18
C THR A 119 -10.35 14.73 0.50
N ASN A 120 -9.86 14.91 1.74
CA ASN A 120 -10.15 16.10 2.49
C ASN A 120 -9.41 17.28 1.86
N SER A 121 -10.15 18.26 1.37
CA SER A 121 -9.60 19.49 0.82
C SER A 121 -9.10 20.36 1.96
N ALA A 122 -8.03 19.94 2.65
CA ALA A 122 -7.30 20.87 3.50
C ALA A 122 -6.74 21.95 2.57
N SER A 123 -7.34 23.13 2.69
CA SER A 123 -7.12 24.32 1.88
C SER A 123 -5.64 24.46 1.50
N ARG A 124 -5.37 24.43 0.19
CA ARG A 124 -4.12 24.95 -0.35
C ARG A 124 -4.14 26.46 -0.04
N ASN A 125 -3.57 26.84 1.09
CA ASN A 125 -3.24 28.23 1.40
C ASN A 125 -2.06 28.66 0.53
#